data_AF-A0A8H6XTN1-F1
#
_entry.id   AF-A0A8H6XTN1-F1
#
_cell.length_a   1.000
_cell.length_b   1.000
_cell.length_c   1.000
_cell.angle_alpha   90.00
_cell.angle_beta   90.00
_cell.angle_gamma   90.00
#
_symmetry.space_group_name_H-M   'P 1'
#
loop_
_entity.id
_entity.type
_entity.pdbx_description
1 polymer ?
#
loop_
_entity_poly.entity_id
_entity_poly.type
_entity_poly.pdbx_seq_one_letter_code
_entity_poly.pdbx_strand_id
1 'polypeptide(L)'
;MNCLRLLPLPRRLSRLRPHPVVTSRSTGPSLLARASSSQIRQTSLPSSSSTSSTACTTSPESRHPLFHPSAIRTTLLSTSYNLHLLPPPARVLATCACGLAASISFHPAIIGPSNIASFTDPTVFCAGADLREYGVRRASMCRALCARAVALACEERVHLNVCEENAVACFLLDVLERRMPAVGLSAAVPTRPWAVSYVSHARILAGHSESKPHPGFWNGFLMAEALAAMARRTPVLFTYNDHLLLSGSEPPSLEQLLQSLQAMAQASKRVTHLLFPALWPFMFHVIRLARDLYDKISGDYARRHPLSEPALVSLLSSLSLLQSILALILTHPRPRLILRRW
;
A
#
# COMPACT_ATOMS: atom_id res chain seq x y z
N MET A 1 -9.29 -28.17 -44.80
CA MET A 1 -7.90 -28.05 -45.28
C MET A 1 -7.71 -26.67 -45.90
N ASN A 2 -6.54 -26.09 -45.61
CA ASN A 2 -6.06 -24.73 -45.87
C ASN A 2 -6.29 -24.15 -47.28
N CYS A 3 -6.48 -22.83 -47.36
CA CYS A 3 -5.57 -21.85 -47.99
C CYS A 3 -6.27 -20.49 -48.13
N LEU A 4 -5.98 -19.53 -47.23
CA LEU A 4 -5.06 -18.40 -47.45
C LEU A 4 -5.55 -17.37 -48.49
N ARG A 5 -6.30 -16.37 -48.03
CA ARG A 5 -6.46 -15.08 -48.73
C ARG A 5 -5.38 -14.11 -48.24
N LEU A 6 -4.49 -13.75 -49.15
CA LEU A 6 -3.46 -12.73 -49.00
C LEU A 6 -4.10 -11.33 -48.96
N LEU A 7 -3.81 -10.57 -47.91
CA LEU A 7 -4.10 -9.14 -47.82
C LEU A 7 -2.97 -8.33 -48.48
N PRO A 8 -3.27 -7.17 -49.09
CA PRO A 8 -2.29 -6.37 -49.81
C PRO A 8 -1.43 -5.54 -48.83
N LEU A 9 -0.12 -5.51 -49.10
CA LEU A 9 0.87 -4.65 -48.45
C LEU A 9 0.69 -3.17 -48.85
N PRO A 10 0.82 -2.21 -47.91
CA PRO A 10 0.91 -0.80 -48.26
C PRO A 10 2.32 -0.44 -48.74
N ARG A 11 2.36 0.27 -49.88
CA ARG A 11 3.54 0.87 -50.49
C ARG A 11 3.81 2.28 -49.93
N ARG A 12 5.10 2.61 -49.89
CA ARG A 12 5.78 3.93 -49.83
C ARG A 12 6.12 4.50 -48.43
N LEU A 13 7.35 4.12 -48.06
CA LEU A 13 8.28 4.92 -47.24
C LEU A 13 8.54 6.28 -47.92
N SER A 14 8.16 7.35 -47.26
CA SER A 14 8.56 8.72 -47.59
C SER A 14 9.64 9.17 -46.60
N ARG A 15 10.87 9.31 -47.12
CA ARG A 15 11.97 10.19 -46.67
C ARG A 15 11.85 10.75 -45.24
N LEU A 16 12.47 10.06 -44.28
CA LEU A 16 12.91 10.66 -43.03
C LEU A 16 14.08 11.61 -43.32
N ARG A 17 13.90 12.89 -43.01
CA ARG A 17 14.99 13.88 -42.94
C ARG A 17 15.88 13.54 -41.73
N PRO A 18 17.21 13.64 -41.84
CA PRO A 18 18.09 13.50 -40.68
C PRO A 18 17.90 14.71 -39.76
N HIS A 19 17.44 14.46 -38.53
CA HIS A 19 17.49 15.45 -37.46
C HIS A 19 18.96 15.64 -37.01
N PRO A 20 19.37 16.88 -36.69
CA PRO A 20 20.72 17.15 -36.21
C PRO A 20 20.91 16.47 -34.85
N VAL A 21 22.03 15.74 -34.73
CA VAL A 21 22.54 15.20 -33.47
C VAL A 21 22.91 16.38 -32.58
N VAL A 22 22.01 16.77 -31.69
CA VAL A 22 22.32 17.64 -30.57
C VAL A 22 23.01 16.78 -29.52
N THR A 23 24.34 16.85 -29.48
CA THR A 23 25.14 16.34 -28.36
C THR A 23 24.84 17.18 -27.12
N SER A 24 23.76 16.86 -26.41
CA SER A 24 23.54 17.37 -25.07
C SER A 24 24.53 16.69 -24.12
N ARG A 25 25.61 17.39 -23.78
CA ARG A 25 26.42 17.07 -22.60
C ARG A 25 25.49 17.02 -21.39
N SER A 26 25.24 15.82 -20.91
CA SER A 26 24.62 15.56 -19.61
C SER A 26 25.59 16.01 -18.51
N THR A 27 25.55 17.30 -18.17
CA THR A 27 25.95 17.75 -16.83
C THR A 27 24.91 17.22 -15.86
N GLY A 28 25.28 16.16 -15.13
CA GLY A 28 24.46 15.59 -14.06
C GLY A 28 24.14 16.63 -12.99
N PRO A 29 23.03 16.47 -12.24
CA PRO A 29 22.69 17.36 -11.14
C PRO A 29 23.59 17.09 -9.93
N SER A 30 24.80 17.65 -9.94
CA SER A 30 25.76 17.62 -8.81
C SER A 30 25.65 18.83 -7.86
N LEU A 31 24.50 19.52 -7.81
CA LEU A 31 24.34 20.75 -7.00
C LEU A 31 23.28 20.69 -5.88
N LEU A 32 22.65 19.53 -5.62
CA LEU A 32 21.78 19.34 -4.44
C LEU A 32 22.45 18.57 -3.28
N ALA A 33 23.65 18.04 -3.48
CA ALA A 33 24.34 17.20 -2.48
C ALA A 33 25.30 17.97 -1.55
N ARG A 34 25.40 19.30 -1.66
CA ARG A 34 26.45 20.07 -0.97
C ARG A 34 25.97 21.13 0.04
N ALA A 35 24.66 21.38 0.14
CA ALA A 35 24.11 22.37 1.08
C ALA A 35 23.46 21.77 2.34
N SER A 36 23.26 20.44 2.41
CA SER A 36 22.60 19.76 3.54
C SER A 36 23.53 18.87 4.38
N SER A 37 24.81 18.81 3.99
CA SER A 37 25.76 17.77 4.44
C SER A 37 26.48 18.12 5.74
N SER A 38 26.39 19.37 6.22
CA SER A 38 27.11 19.85 7.40
C SER A 38 26.29 19.89 8.70
N GLN A 39 24.95 19.73 8.65
CA GLN A 39 24.11 19.71 9.86
C GLN A 39 23.46 18.35 10.18
N ILE A 40 23.55 17.36 9.28
CA ILE A 40 22.94 16.01 9.48
C ILE A 40 24.01 14.95 9.83
N ARG A 41 25.28 15.35 10.01
CA ARG A 41 26.28 14.46 10.61
C ARG A 41 26.04 14.44 12.12
N GLN A 42 25.49 13.32 12.60
CA GLN A 42 25.35 12.96 14.03
C GLN A 42 24.18 13.58 14.80
N THR A 43 22.98 13.72 14.21
CA THR A 43 21.79 13.67 15.08
C THR A 43 21.66 12.24 15.59
N SER A 44 22.26 11.95 16.75
CA SER A 44 21.86 10.83 17.59
C SER A 44 20.34 10.89 17.68
N LEU A 45 19.65 9.90 17.11
CA LEU A 45 18.23 9.70 17.38
C LEU A 45 18.08 9.73 18.91
N PRO A 46 17.16 10.54 19.46
CA PRO A 46 17.02 10.66 20.90
C PRO A 46 16.85 9.26 21.50
N SER A 47 17.65 8.97 22.53
CA SER A 47 17.71 7.71 23.27
C SER A 47 16.37 7.30 23.93
N SER A 48 15.31 8.09 23.76
CA SER A 48 13.91 7.78 24.10
C SER A 48 13.19 7.07 22.94
N SER A 49 13.78 5.99 22.44
CA SER A 49 13.31 5.17 21.30
C SER A 49 12.12 4.24 21.62
N SER A 50 11.56 4.31 22.82
CA SER A 50 10.36 3.54 23.20
C SER A 50 9.07 4.08 22.54
N THR A 51 9.02 5.39 22.23
CA THR A 51 7.80 6.06 21.71
C THR A 51 7.62 5.93 20.19
N SER A 52 8.70 5.77 19.43
CA SER A 52 8.62 5.53 17.99
C SER A 52 8.11 4.11 17.67
N SER A 53 8.42 3.13 18.53
CA SER A 53 7.96 1.76 18.40
C SER A 53 6.44 1.62 18.63
N THR A 54 5.88 2.32 19.61
CA THR A 54 4.41 2.31 19.87
C THR A 54 3.63 3.04 18.77
N ALA A 55 4.18 4.15 18.24
CA ALA A 55 3.56 4.84 17.12
C ALA A 55 3.44 3.92 15.88
N CYS A 56 4.50 3.20 15.52
CA CYS A 56 4.50 2.32 14.35
C CYS A 56 3.42 1.22 14.43
N THR A 57 3.14 0.67 15.61
CA THR A 57 2.11 -0.37 15.80
C THR A 57 0.68 0.13 15.60
N THR A 58 0.43 1.43 15.80
CA THR A 58 -0.92 2.02 15.65
C THR A 58 -1.26 2.40 14.21
N SER A 59 -0.28 2.39 13.31
CA SER A 59 -0.48 2.73 11.90
C SER A 59 -1.26 1.63 11.17
N PRO A 60 -2.14 1.94 10.20
CA PRO A 60 -2.81 0.92 9.40
C PRO A 60 -1.80 0.07 8.60
N GLU A 61 -0.63 0.64 8.26
CA GLU A 61 0.47 -0.06 7.60
C GLU A 61 1.04 -1.20 8.45
N SER A 62 0.91 -1.14 9.79
CA SER A 62 1.35 -2.19 10.72
C SER A 62 0.65 -3.54 10.49
N ARG A 63 -0.49 -3.53 9.79
CA ARG A 63 -1.29 -4.71 9.46
C ARG A 63 -0.91 -5.36 8.14
N HIS A 64 0.16 -4.89 7.49
CA HIS A 64 0.64 -5.44 6.23
C HIS A 64 1.10 -6.90 6.41
N PRO A 65 0.77 -7.84 5.49
CA PRO A 65 1.02 -9.28 5.68
C PRO A 65 2.47 -9.68 5.94
N LEU A 66 3.42 -8.94 5.34
CA LEU A 66 4.87 -9.16 5.52
C LEU A 66 5.50 -8.26 6.59
N PHE A 67 4.74 -7.35 7.21
CA PHE A 67 5.32 -6.41 8.16
C PHE A 67 5.11 -6.92 9.58
N HIS A 68 6.22 -7.20 10.26
CA HIS A 68 6.22 -7.66 11.65
C HIS A 68 6.89 -6.61 12.56
N PRO A 69 6.14 -5.62 13.09
CA PRO A 69 6.69 -4.57 13.93
C PRO A 69 7.41 -5.09 15.18
N SER A 70 6.97 -6.22 15.73
CA SER A 70 7.61 -6.88 16.87
C SER A 70 9.02 -7.38 16.54
N ALA A 71 9.22 -7.98 15.37
CA ALA A 71 10.52 -8.47 14.92
C ALA A 71 11.52 -7.30 14.83
N ILE A 72 11.12 -6.21 14.16
CA ILE A 72 11.95 -5.00 14.02
C ILE A 72 12.29 -4.41 15.39
N ARG A 73 11.31 -4.35 16.30
CA ARG A 73 11.54 -3.87 17.66
C ARG A 73 12.60 -4.72 18.38
N THR A 74 12.53 -6.04 18.28
CA THR A 74 13.51 -6.94 18.87
C THR A 74 14.91 -6.71 18.29
N THR A 75 15.04 -6.56 16.97
CA THR A 75 16.32 -6.27 16.30
C THR A 75 16.88 -4.89 16.67
N LEU A 76 16.01 -3.89 16.86
CA LEU A 76 16.44 -2.57 17.33
C LEU A 76 16.90 -2.61 18.78
N LEU A 77 16.22 -3.36 19.65
CA LEU A 77 16.61 -3.53 21.05
C LEU A 77 17.96 -4.22 21.17
N SER A 78 18.23 -5.27 20.37
CA SER A 78 19.51 -5.98 20.40
C SER A 78 20.70 -5.13 19.95
N THR A 79 20.46 -4.04 19.22
CA THR A 79 21.49 -3.09 18.75
C THR A 79 21.49 -1.79 19.55
N SER A 80 20.77 -1.72 20.68
CA SER A 80 20.58 -0.49 21.46
C SER A 80 20.13 0.70 20.60
N TYR A 81 19.29 0.42 19.59
CA TYR A 81 18.79 1.36 18.59
C TYR A 81 19.87 2.01 17.70
N ASN A 82 21.08 1.47 17.68
CA ASN A 82 22.12 1.93 16.76
C ASN A 82 21.91 1.30 15.37
N LEU A 83 21.27 2.05 14.48
CA LEU A 83 20.96 1.61 13.12
C LEU A 83 22.19 1.16 12.31
N HIS A 84 23.39 1.65 12.63
CA HIS A 84 24.61 1.28 11.92
C HIS A 84 25.07 -0.16 12.20
N LEU A 85 24.63 -0.74 13.32
CA LEU A 85 24.94 -2.12 13.71
C LEU A 85 23.97 -3.14 13.08
N LEU A 86 22.90 -2.68 12.43
CA LEU A 86 21.94 -3.55 11.78
C LEU A 86 22.49 -4.06 10.43
N PRO A 87 22.13 -5.29 10.03
CA PRO A 87 22.31 -5.75 8.66
C PRO A 87 21.65 -4.80 7.66
N PRO A 88 22.16 -4.69 6.41
CA PRO A 88 21.69 -3.67 5.48
C PRO A 88 20.16 -3.66 5.21
N PRO A 89 19.49 -4.80 4.94
CA PRO A 89 18.03 -4.82 4.76
C PRO A 89 17.26 -4.33 6.00
N ALA A 90 17.67 -4.79 7.18
CA ALA A 90 17.08 -4.39 8.46
C ALA A 90 17.30 -2.90 8.74
N ARG A 91 18.46 -2.35 8.36
CA ARG A 91 18.79 -0.93 8.48
C ARG A 91 17.90 -0.05 7.62
N VAL A 92 17.66 -0.44 6.36
CA VAL A 92 16.72 0.28 5.48
C VAL A 92 15.31 0.22 6.06
N LEU A 93 14.83 -0.97 6.41
CA LEU A 93 13.50 -1.18 6.96
C LEU A 93 13.28 -0.37 8.25
N ALA A 94 14.23 -0.40 9.18
CA ALA A 94 14.18 0.38 10.41
C ALA A 94 14.12 1.89 10.12
N THR A 95 14.90 2.38 9.14
CA THR A 95 14.86 3.79 8.74
C THR A 95 13.51 4.17 8.13
N CYS A 96 12.90 3.31 7.31
CA CYS A 96 11.55 3.50 6.78
C CYS A 96 10.51 3.52 7.91
N ALA A 97 10.59 2.60 8.86
CA ALA A 97 9.71 2.53 10.02
C ALA A 97 9.84 3.79 10.90
N CYS A 98 11.04 4.33 11.09
CA CYS A 98 11.25 5.61 11.77
C CYS A 98 10.59 6.77 11.02
N GLY A 99 10.70 6.82 9.69
CA GLY A 99 10.01 7.82 8.87
C GLY A 99 8.48 7.73 9.01
N LEU A 100 7.93 6.51 8.98
CA LEU A 100 6.50 6.29 9.14
C LEU A 100 6.04 6.68 10.54
N ALA A 101 6.75 6.25 11.58
CA ALA A 101 6.47 6.60 12.97
C ALA A 101 6.52 8.12 13.17
N ALA A 102 7.48 8.82 12.56
CA ALA A 102 7.58 10.27 12.65
C ALA A 102 6.36 10.99 12.05
N SER A 103 5.75 10.43 10.98
CA SER A 103 4.55 11.00 10.38
C SER A 103 3.34 11.03 11.32
N ILE A 104 3.30 10.15 12.31
CA ILE A 104 2.19 10.04 13.28
C ILE A 104 2.61 10.35 14.73
N SER A 105 3.90 10.57 15.02
CA SER A 105 4.41 10.80 16.37
C SER A 105 4.10 12.19 16.96
N PHE A 106 3.86 12.24 18.27
CA PHE A 106 3.76 13.47 19.06
C PHE A 106 4.97 13.68 19.98
N HIS A 107 6.06 12.95 19.75
CA HIS A 107 7.25 13.08 20.58
C HIS A 107 7.86 14.49 20.46
N PRO A 108 8.28 15.14 21.56
CA PRO A 108 8.82 16.51 21.52
C PRO A 108 10.02 16.69 20.60
N ALA A 109 10.85 15.65 20.42
CA ALA A 109 11.95 15.70 19.46
C ALA A 109 11.53 15.76 17.97
N ILE A 110 10.26 15.48 17.66
CA ILE A 110 9.71 15.50 16.29
C ILE A 110 8.84 16.73 16.06
N ILE A 111 7.95 17.04 17.02
CA ILE A 111 6.99 18.15 16.89
C ILE A 111 7.38 19.42 17.67
N GLY A 112 8.51 19.39 18.40
CA GLY A 112 8.88 20.44 19.34
C GLY A 112 8.07 20.36 20.66
N PRO A 113 8.18 21.39 21.52
CA PRO A 113 7.42 21.47 22.76
C PRO A 113 5.92 21.27 22.51
N SER A 114 5.30 20.39 23.30
CA SER A 114 3.91 20.02 23.15
C SER A 114 3.35 19.54 24.47
N ASN A 115 2.07 19.85 24.71
CA ASN A 115 1.34 19.41 25.91
C ASN A 115 0.74 18.01 25.71
N ILE A 116 0.90 17.41 24.53
CA ILE A 116 0.35 16.10 24.19
C ILE A 116 1.20 15.00 24.84
N ALA A 117 0.63 14.32 25.83
CA ALA A 117 1.25 13.15 26.46
C ALA A 117 0.82 11.82 25.80
N SER A 118 -0.37 11.75 25.19
CA SER A 118 -0.96 10.50 24.67
C SER A 118 -1.88 10.73 23.47
N PHE A 119 -1.98 9.72 22.58
CA PHE A 119 -2.97 9.65 21.49
C PHE A 119 -4.42 9.54 22.00
N THR A 120 -4.61 9.24 23.28
CA THR A 120 -5.92 9.11 23.91
C THR A 120 -6.32 10.35 24.70
N ASP A 121 -5.57 11.44 24.59
CA ASP A 121 -5.87 12.68 25.31
C ASP A 121 -7.16 13.32 24.75
N PRO A 122 -8.27 13.31 25.51
CA PRO A 122 -9.54 13.81 25.01
C PRO A 122 -9.56 15.34 24.86
N THR A 123 -8.60 16.05 25.47
CA THR A 123 -8.49 17.51 25.35
C THR A 123 -7.92 17.94 24.01
N VAL A 124 -7.12 17.06 23.39
CA VAL A 124 -6.44 17.28 22.12
C VAL A 124 -7.15 16.54 20.98
N PHE A 125 -7.58 15.30 21.23
CA PHE A 125 -8.21 14.43 20.24
C PHE A 125 -9.73 14.39 20.45
N CYS A 126 -10.39 15.52 20.17
CA CYS A 126 -11.84 15.64 20.19
C CYS A 126 -12.42 15.93 18.79
N ALA A 127 -13.73 15.70 18.63
CA ALA A 127 -14.40 16.00 17.38
C ALA A 127 -14.32 17.50 17.07
N GLY A 128 -13.75 17.85 15.92
CA GLY A 128 -13.55 19.24 15.50
C GLY A 128 -12.20 19.85 15.92
N ALA A 129 -11.33 19.12 16.62
CA ALA A 129 -9.99 19.60 16.95
C ALA A 129 -9.16 19.88 15.68
N ASP A 130 -8.53 21.05 15.61
CA ASP A 130 -7.59 21.38 14.53
C ASP A 130 -6.20 20.84 14.85
N LEU A 131 -5.83 19.74 14.19
CA LEU A 131 -4.52 19.09 14.36
C LEU A 131 -3.50 19.50 13.28
N ARG A 132 -3.83 20.45 12.40
CA ARG A 132 -2.98 20.82 11.26
C ARG A 132 -1.62 21.35 11.69
N GLU A 133 -1.56 22.11 12.77
CA GLU A 133 -0.31 22.69 13.27
C GLU A 133 0.72 21.61 13.65
N TYR A 134 0.29 20.52 14.29
CA TYR A 134 1.16 19.38 14.59
C TYR A 134 1.68 18.69 13.34
N GLY A 135 0.87 18.68 12.26
CA GLY A 135 1.27 18.21 10.94
C GLY A 135 2.35 19.09 10.30
N VAL A 136 2.21 20.41 10.40
CA VAL A 136 3.22 21.37 9.91
C VAL A 136 4.54 21.20 10.67
N ARG A 137 4.47 21.10 12.01
CA ARG A 137 5.66 20.98 12.86
C ARG A 137 6.49 19.72 12.59
N ARG A 138 5.85 18.56 12.37
CA ARG A 138 6.57 17.32 12.03
C ARG A 138 7.09 17.26 10.59
N ALA A 139 6.59 18.11 9.70
CA ALA A 139 6.80 17.95 8.26
C ALA A 139 8.28 17.97 7.86
N SER A 140 9.10 18.83 8.48
CA SER A 140 10.53 18.91 8.22
C SER A 140 11.26 17.62 8.60
N MET A 141 11.02 17.10 9.80
CA MET A 141 11.61 15.85 10.29
C MET A 141 11.17 14.65 9.44
N CYS A 142 9.88 14.59 9.08
CA CYS A 142 9.36 13.53 8.22
C CYS A 142 10.01 13.55 6.83
N ARG A 143 10.19 14.74 6.23
CA ARG A 143 10.92 14.87 4.95
C ARG A 143 12.37 14.44 5.07
N ALA A 144 13.07 14.83 6.14
CA ALA A 144 14.46 14.44 6.36
C ALA A 144 14.62 12.92 6.52
N LEU A 145 13.75 12.27 7.30
CA LEU A 145 13.74 10.82 7.48
C LEU A 145 13.37 10.07 6.20
N CYS A 146 12.39 10.57 5.44
CA CYS A 146 12.01 10.02 4.15
C CYS A 146 13.17 10.11 3.15
N ALA A 147 13.81 11.27 3.01
CA ALA A 147 14.97 11.46 2.13
C ALA A 147 16.13 10.53 2.52
N ARG A 148 16.39 10.35 3.82
CA ARG A 148 17.39 9.40 4.33
C ARG A 148 17.03 7.95 3.98
N ALA A 149 15.77 7.57 4.16
CA ALA A 149 15.30 6.22 3.85
C ALA A 149 15.45 5.91 2.35
N VAL A 150 15.07 6.85 1.48
CA VAL A 150 15.24 6.73 0.02
C VAL A 150 16.72 6.61 -0.35
N ALA A 151 17.58 7.50 0.17
CA ALA A 151 19.01 7.46 -0.13
C ALA A 151 19.64 6.11 0.27
N LEU A 152 19.34 5.63 1.47
CA LEU A 152 19.83 4.36 1.96
C LEU A 152 19.28 3.17 1.15
N ALA A 153 18.00 3.21 0.76
CA ALA A 153 17.39 2.18 -0.08
C ALA A 153 18.05 2.10 -1.47
N CYS A 154 18.42 3.24 -2.05
CA CYS A 154 19.17 3.31 -3.30
C CYS A 154 20.59 2.74 -3.14
N GLU A 155 21.29 3.13 -2.06
CA GLU A 155 22.65 2.64 -1.75
C GLU A 155 22.67 1.11 -1.60
N GLU A 156 21.72 0.56 -0.85
CA GLU A 156 21.60 -0.87 -0.59
C GLU A 156 20.91 -1.66 -1.72
N ARG A 157 20.51 -0.98 -2.81
CA ARG A 157 19.88 -1.57 -3.98
C ARG A 157 18.69 -2.48 -3.62
N VAL A 158 17.81 -2.00 -2.75
CA VAL A 158 16.71 -2.82 -2.20
C VAL A 158 15.74 -3.34 -3.25
N HIS A 159 15.71 -2.77 -4.46
CA HIS A 159 14.89 -3.23 -5.57
C HIS A 159 15.45 -4.47 -6.31
N LEU A 160 16.73 -4.81 -6.09
CA LEU A 160 17.39 -5.96 -6.73
C LEU A 160 17.52 -7.16 -5.78
N ASN A 161 17.67 -6.90 -4.49
CA ASN A 161 17.91 -7.94 -3.50
C ASN A 161 16.58 -8.36 -2.85
N VAL A 162 16.05 -9.51 -3.25
CA VAL A 162 14.77 -10.02 -2.78
C VAL A 162 14.93 -10.65 -1.40
N CYS A 163 14.38 -9.98 -0.39
CA CYS A 163 14.12 -10.54 0.93
C CYS A 163 12.87 -9.88 1.52
N GLU A 164 12.35 -10.42 2.63
CA GLU A 164 11.15 -9.90 3.28
C GLU A 164 11.34 -8.44 3.72
N GLU A 165 12.47 -8.11 4.34
CA GLU A 165 12.74 -6.75 4.82
C GLU A 165 12.79 -5.74 3.68
N ASN A 166 13.40 -6.10 2.55
CA ASN A 166 13.45 -5.23 1.38
C ASN A 166 12.08 -5.08 0.70
N ALA A 167 11.27 -6.13 0.68
CA ALA A 167 9.89 -6.06 0.20
C ALA A 167 9.08 -5.06 1.04
N VAL A 168 9.14 -5.20 2.37
CA VAL A 168 8.46 -4.30 3.29
C VAL A 168 9.02 -2.87 3.20
N ALA A 169 10.34 -2.72 3.07
CA ALA A 169 10.96 -1.41 2.88
C ALA A 169 10.42 -0.72 1.62
N CYS A 170 10.32 -1.44 0.49
CA CYS A 170 9.71 -0.91 -0.73
C CYS A 170 8.24 -0.50 -0.51
N PHE A 171 7.46 -1.31 0.20
CA PHE A 171 6.08 -0.94 0.58
C PHE A 171 6.03 0.34 1.42
N LEU A 172 6.87 0.45 2.46
CA LEU A 172 6.90 1.62 3.34
C LEU A 172 7.42 2.88 2.63
N LEU A 173 8.38 2.75 1.73
CA LEU A 173 8.86 3.87 0.90
C LEU A 173 7.75 4.42 0.01
N ASP A 174 6.98 3.54 -0.64
CA ASP A 174 5.80 3.97 -1.41
C ASP A 174 4.77 4.71 -0.53
N VAL A 175 4.52 4.22 0.69
CA VAL A 175 3.64 4.93 1.65
C VAL A 175 4.20 6.30 2.00
N LEU A 176 5.50 6.39 2.30
CA LEU A 176 6.16 7.64 2.69
C LEU A 176 6.12 8.68 1.57
N GLU A 177 6.46 8.29 0.34
CA GLU A 177 6.41 9.19 -0.82
C GLU A 177 4.99 9.68 -1.13
N ARG A 178 3.98 8.82 -0.94
CA ARG A 178 2.56 9.21 -1.08
C ARG A 178 2.10 10.19 -0.01
N ARG A 179 2.63 10.09 1.21
CA ARG A 179 2.29 11.00 2.33
C ARG A 179 3.05 12.32 2.25
N MET A 180 4.27 12.29 1.70
CA MET A 180 5.19 13.42 1.64
C MET A 180 5.58 13.70 0.19
N PRO A 181 4.66 14.18 -0.65
CA PRO A 181 5.00 14.53 -2.03
C PRO A 181 6.14 15.55 -2.01
N ALA A 182 7.20 15.27 -2.76
CA ALA A 182 8.34 16.17 -2.87
C ALA A 182 7.86 17.54 -3.37
N VAL A 183 8.26 18.59 -2.68
CA VAL A 183 7.95 19.97 -3.06
C VAL A 183 8.56 20.24 -4.44
N GLY A 184 7.72 20.44 -5.46
CA GLY A 184 8.16 20.83 -6.81
C GLY A 184 8.09 19.74 -7.88
N LEU A 185 7.78 18.49 -7.55
CA LEU A 185 7.36 17.51 -8.57
C LEU A 185 5.87 17.72 -8.84
N SER A 186 5.57 18.14 -10.07
CA SER A 186 4.21 18.39 -10.57
C SER A 186 3.26 17.28 -10.14
N ALA A 187 2.01 17.64 -9.79
CA ALA A 187 0.91 16.72 -9.45
C ALA A 187 0.51 15.74 -10.59
N ALA A 188 1.33 15.63 -11.63
CA ALA A 188 1.26 14.60 -12.65
C ALA A 188 1.42 13.21 -12.01
N VAL A 189 0.75 12.23 -12.61
CA VAL A 189 0.61 10.85 -12.14
C VAL A 189 1.91 10.36 -11.46
N PRO A 190 1.91 10.17 -10.13
CA PRO A 190 3.13 9.79 -9.43
C PRO A 190 3.55 8.41 -9.93
N THR A 191 4.73 8.33 -10.55
CA THR A 191 5.38 7.05 -10.78
C THR A 191 5.57 6.39 -9.42
N ARG A 192 5.13 5.14 -9.25
CA ARG A 192 5.25 4.38 -7.99
C ARG A 192 6.34 3.30 -8.10
N PRO A 193 7.63 3.66 -8.26
CA PRO A 193 8.69 2.67 -8.50
C PRO A 193 8.79 1.67 -7.34
N TRP A 194 8.72 2.15 -6.10
CA TRP A 194 8.78 1.29 -4.92
C TRP A 194 7.62 0.32 -4.83
N ALA A 195 6.40 0.72 -5.24
CA ALA A 195 5.28 -0.20 -5.27
C ALA A 195 5.47 -1.30 -6.34
N VAL A 196 6.03 -0.97 -7.50
CA VAL A 196 6.36 -1.95 -8.53
C VAL A 196 7.44 -2.93 -8.04
N SER A 197 8.51 -2.42 -7.41
CA SER A 197 9.55 -3.26 -6.80
C SER A 197 8.97 -4.17 -5.71
N TYR A 198 8.10 -3.62 -4.84
CA TYR A 198 7.40 -4.40 -3.83
C TYR A 198 6.55 -5.52 -4.42
N VAL A 199 5.75 -5.26 -5.44
CA VAL A 199 4.94 -6.29 -6.12
C VAL A 199 5.86 -7.38 -6.71
N SER A 200 6.98 -7.00 -7.31
CA SER A 200 7.97 -7.95 -7.82
C SER A 200 8.54 -8.83 -6.71
N HIS A 201 8.91 -8.24 -5.57
CA HIS A 201 9.39 -8.99 -4.41
C HIS A 201 8.31 -9.93 -3.85
N ALA A 202 7.09 -9.44 -3.70
CA ALA A 202 5.96 -10.22 -3.17
C ALA A 202 5.70 -11.46 -4.03
N ARG A 203 5.77 -11.35 -5.36
CA ARG A 203 5.64 -12.49 -6.30
C ARG A 203 6.71 -13.55 -6.05
N ILE A 204 7.97 -13.13 -5.94
CA ILE A 204 9.09 -14.05 -5.74
C ILE A 204 8.99 -14.70 -4.36
N LEU A 205 8.73 -13.93 -3.31
CA LEU A 205 8.59 -14.44 -1.93
C LEU A 205 7.39 -15.41 -1.80
N ALA A 206 6.28 -15.15 -2.48
CA ALA A 206 5.11 -16.03 -2.46
C ALA A 206 5.36 -17.40 -3.10
N GLY A 207 6.35 -17.49 -4.02
CA GLY A 207 6.80 -18.74 -4.62
C GLY A 207 7.73 -19.58 -3.73
N HIS A 208 8.43 -18.95 -2.78
CA HIS A 208 9.48 -19.60 -1.98
C HIS A 208 9.14 -19.74 -0.49
N SER A 209 8.16 -18.99 0.03
CA SER A 209 7.85 -19.03 1.47
C SER A 209 7.06 -20.28 1.86
N GLU A 210 7.63 -21.05 2.79
CA GLU A 210 6.94 -22.16 3.48
C GLU A 210 5.87 -21.65 4.46
N SER A 211 6.05 -20.43 4.98
CA SER A 211 5.11 -19.77 5.89
C SER A 211 4.40 -18.63 5.18
N LYS A 212 3.23 -18.92 4.62
CA LYS A 212 2.39 -17.90 3.97
C LYS A 212 1.51 -17.22 5.02
N PRO A 213 1.48 -15.87 5.07
CA PRO A 213 0.51 -15.16 5.88
C PRO A 213 -0.91 -15.65 5.56
N HIS A 214 -1.79 -15.68 6.57
CA HIS A 214 -3.17 -16.13 6.37
C HIS A 214 -3.83 -15.37 5.21
N PRO A 215 -4.53 -16.05 4.28
CA PRO A 215 -5.14 -15.43 3.09
C PRO A 215 -5.94 -14.16 3.37
N GLY A 216 -6.65 -14.12 4.50
CA GLY A 216 -7.41 -12.94 4.94
C GLY A 216 -6.59 -11.65 5.01
N PHE A 217 -5.32 -11.70 5.45
CA PHE A 217 -4.45 -10.52 5.51
C PHE A 217 -4.10 -10.02 4.11
N TRP A 218 -3.73 -10.93 3.20
CA TRP A 218 -3.46 -10.58 1.80
C TRP A 218 -4.67 -9.97 1.12
N ASN A 219 -5.85 -10.57 1.27
CA ASN A 219 -7.06 -10.02 0.66
C ASN A 219 -7.46 -8.66 1.24
N GLY A 220 -7.30 -8.45 2.55
CA GLY A 220 -7.54 -7.14 3.16
C GLY A 220 -6.60 -6.07 2.61
N PHE A 221 -5.31 -6.40 2.51
CA PHE A 221 -4.30 -5.51 1.93
C PHE A 221 -4.55 -5.21 0.45
N LEU A 222 -4.78 -6.25 -0.38
CA LEU A 222 -5.05 -6.11 -1.80
C LEU A 222 -6.34 -5.32 -2.07
N MET A 223 -7.37 -5.51 -1.24
CA MET A 223 -8.61 -4.73 -1.32
C MET A 223 -8.34 -3.25 -1.04
N ALA A 224 -7.58 -2.94 0.00
CA ALA A 224 -7.22 -1.57 0.33
C ALA A 224 -6.43 -0.89 -0.80
N GLU A 225 -5.44 -1.57 -1.39
CA GLU A 225 -4.68 -1.05 -2.54
C GLU A 225 -5.57 -0.89 -3.79
N ALA A 226 -6.47 -1.83 -4.07
CA ALA A 226 -7.38 -1.74 -5.21
C ALA A 226 -8.37 -0.57 -5.09
N LEU A 227 -8.96 -0.38 -3.90
CA LEU A 227 -9.84 0.76 -3.60
C LEU A 227 -9.07 2.09 -3.67
N ALA A 228 -7.85 2.14 -3.14
CA ALA A 228 -7.01 3.34 -3.21
C ALA A 228 -6.62 3.69 -4.65
N ALA A 229 -6.32 2.67 -5.48
CA ALA A 229 -6.02 2.84 -6.90
C ALA A 229 -7.23 3.40 -7.66
N MET A 230 -8.44 2.86 -7.41
CA MET A 230 -9.68 3.40 -7.98
C MET A 230 -9.93 4.85 -7.59
N ALA A 231 -9.82 5.18 -6.30
CA ALA A 231 -10.04 6.53 -5.80
C ALA A 231 -9.11 7.56 -6.46
N ARG A 232 -7.90 7.14 -6.83
CA ARG A 232 -6.88 7.96 -7.49
C ARG A 232 -6.91 7.86 -9.01
N ARG A 233 -7.79 7.02 -9.58
CA ARG A 233 -7.85 6.68 -11.02
C ARG A 233 -6.50 6.20 -11.56
N THR A 234 -5.79 5.40 -10.78
CA THR A 234 -4.52 4.76 -11.16
C THR A 234 -4.73 3.25 -11.36
N PRO A 235 -3.90 2.58 -12.17
CA PRO A 235 -4.03 1.14 -12.36
C PRO A 235 -3.81 0.37 -11.05
N VAL A 236 -4.56 -0.71 -10.86
CA VAL A 236 -4.31 -1.66 -9.77
C VAL A 236 -3.00 -2.40 -10.08
N LEU A 237 -2.01 -2.32 -9.18
CA LEU A 237 -0.67 -2.85 -9.42
C LEU A 237 -0.60 -4.39 -9.44
N PHE A 238 -1.54 -5.04 -8.76
CA PHE A 238 -1.63 -6.49 -8.67
C PHE A 238 -2.54 -7.05 -9.77
N THR A 239 -2.02 -8.01 -10.51
CA THR A 239 -2.77 -8.77 -11.51
C THR A 239 -3.71 -9.77 -10.84
N TYR A 240 -4.59 -10.38 -11.65
CA TYR A 240 -5.44 -11.48 -11.19
C TYR A 240 -4.60 -12.67 -10.69
N ASN A 241 -3.52 -13.02 -11.40
CA ASN A 241 -2.65 -14.13 -11.02
C ASN A 241 -1.88 -13.83 -9.73
N ASP A 242 -1.47 -12.58 -9.50
CA ASP A 242 -0.83 -12.19 -8.23
C ASP A 242 -1.77 -12.37 -7.05
N HIS A 243 -3.05 -12.04 -7.26
CA HIS A 243 -4.08 -12.22 -6.25
C HIS A 243 -4.24 -13.71 -5.88
N LEU A 244 -4.35 -14.60 -6.87
CA LEU A 244 -4.41 -16.05 -6.61
C LEU A 244 -3.12 -16.58 -5.97
N LEU A 245 -1.96 -16.09 -6.40
CA LEU A 245 -0.66 -16.49 -5.86
C LEU A 245 -0.52 -16.14 -4.36
N LEU A 246 -1.00 -14.95 -3.96
CA LEU A 246 -0.88 -14.42 -2.60
C LEU A 246 -2.01 -14.90 -1.67
N SER A 247 -3.22 -15.00 -2.20
CA SER A 247 -4.44 -15.26 -1.42
C SER A 247 -4.96 -16.70 -1.53
N GLY A 248 -4.41 -17.52 -2.42
CA GLY A 248 -4.86 -18.90 -2.64
C GLY A 248 -5.91 -19.04 -3.75
N SER A 249 -6.69 -20.12 -3.67
CA SER A 249 -7.65 -20.51 -4.71
C SER A 249 -8.76 -19.48 -4.92
N GLU A 250 -9.37 -19.46 -6.11
CA GLU A 250 -10.53 -18.61 -6.36
C GLU A 250 -11.70 -18.99 -5.43
N PRO A 251 -12.35 -18.02 -4.74
CA PRO A 251 -13.54 -18.28 -3.94
C PRO A 251 -14.76 -18.57 -4.83
N PRO A 252 -15.88 -19.06 -4.24
CA PRO A 252 -17.12 -19.20 -4.98
C PRO A 252 -17.60 -17.88 -5.60
N SER A 253 -18.39 -17.98 -6.66
CA SER A 253 -19.06 -16.83 -7.29
C SER A 253 -19.92 -16.05 -6.29
N LEU A 254 -20.24 -14.78 -6.60
CA LEU A 254 -21.07 -13.94 -5.73
C LEU A 254 -22.46 -14.53 -5.49
N GLU A 255 -23.02 -15.16 -6.52
CA GLU A 255 -24.33 -15.82 -6.49
C GLU A 255 -24.30 -17.04 -5.56
N GLN A 256 -23.30 -17.92 -5.73
CA GLN A 256 -23.11 -19.09 -4.85
C GLN A 256 -22.83 -18.68 -3.42
N LEU A 257 -22.04 -17.62 -3.23
CA LEU A 257 -21.74 -17.07 -1.91
C LEU A 257 -23.01 -16.57 -1.23
N LEU A 258 -23.82 -15.76 -1.92
CA LEU A 258 -25.10 -15.26 -1.41
C LEU A 258 -26.04 -16.41 -1.04
N GLN A 259 -26.19 -17.41 -1.91
CA GLN A 259 -27.01 -18.60 -1.65
C GLN A 259 -26.53 -19.36 -0.40
N SER A 260 -25.21 -19.56 -0.27
CA SER A 260 -24.63 -20.25 0.89
C SER A 260 -24.85 -19.49 2.19
N LEU A 261 -24.75 -18.16 2.17
CA LEU A 261 -24.97 -17.30 3.33
C LEU A 261 -26.45 -17.25 3.72
N GLN A 262 -27.37 -17.24 2.75
CA GLN A 262 -28.80 -17.32 3.02
C GLN A 262 -29.17 -18.64 3.69
N ALA A 263 -28.64 -19.76 3.21
CA ALA A 263 -28.84 -21.08 3.83
C ALA A 263 -28.27 -21.12 5.26
N MET A 264 -27.06 -20.58 5.48
CA MET A 264 -26.46 -20.51 6.81
C MET A 264 -27.24 -19.58 7.76
N ALA A 265 -27.80 -18.47 7.27
CA ALA A 265 -28.58 -17.53 8.07
C ALA A 265 -29.89 -18.16 8.56
N GLN A 266 -30.49 -19.06 7.78
CA GLN A 266 -31.65 -19.83 8.21
C GLN A 266 -31.30 -20.86 9.30
N ALA A 267 -30.11 -21.48 9.20
CA ALA A 267 -29.68 -22.53 10.11
C ALA A 267 -29.05 -22.02 11.43
N SER A 268 -28.43 -20.83 11.42
CA SER A 268 -27.63 -20.33 12.54
C SER A 268 -28.09 -18.97 13.04
N LYS A 269 -28.18 -18.79 14.36
CA LYS A 269 -28.52 -17.50 14.98
C LYS A 269 -27.32 -16.57 15.20
N ARG A 270 -26.09 -17.03 14.93
CA ARG A 270 -24.85 -16.32 15.27
C ARG A 270 -24.24 -15.64 14.05
N VAL A 271 -24.18 -14.30 14.08
CA VAL A 271 -23.58 -13.46 13.03
C VAL A 271 -22.14 -13.85 12.69
N THR A 272 -21.35 -14.31 13.66
CA THR A 272 -19.95 -14.72 13.43
C THR A 272 -19.83 -15.87 12.43
N HIS A 273 -20.80 -16.79 12.38
CA HIS A 273 -20.81 -17.89 11.43
C HIS A 273 -21.07 -17.44 9.98
N LEU A 274 -21.63 -16.24 9.79
CA LEU A 274 -21.84 -15.64 8.47
C LEU A 274 -20.67 -14.75 8.09
N LEU A 275 -20.19 -13.94 9.05
CA LEU A 275 -19.18 -12.92 8.79
C LEU A 275 -17.85 -13.52 8.34
N PHE A 276 -17.30 -14.48 9.08
CA PHE A 276 -15.96 -15.00 8.78
C PHE A 276 -15.89 -15.74 7.43
N PRO A 277 -16.84 -16.64 7.09
CA PRO A 277 -16.83 -17.29 5.77
C PRO A 277 -17.08 -16.32 4.61
N ALA A 278 -17.84 -15.24 4.83
CA ALA A 278 -18.13 -14.25 3.78
C ALA A 278 -16.97 -13.29 3.51
N LEU A 279 -16.17 -12.97 4.54
CA LEU A 279 -15.21 -11.87 4.48
C LEU A 279 -14.19 -12.05 3.36
N TRP A 280 -13.61 -13.25 3.24
CA TRP A 280 -12.59 -13.53 2.24
C TRP A 280 -13.14 -13.47 0.79
N PRO A 281 -14.20 -14.22 0.43
CA PRO A 281 -14.84 -14.13 -0.88
C PRO A 281 -15.31 -12.71 -1.21
N PHE A 282 -15.85 -11.98 -0.23
CA PHE A 282 -16.28 -10.60 -0.42
C PHE A 282 -15.12 -9.69 -0.83
N MET A 283 -14.00 -9.71 -0.08
CA MET A 283 -12.81 -8.93 -0.40
C MET A 283 -12.25 -9.29 -1.78
N PHE A 284 -12.27 -10.58 -2.13
CA PHE A 284 -11.81 -11.05 -3.44
C PHE A 284 -12.61 -10.41 -4.59
N HIS A 285 -13.94 -10.44 -4.49
CA HIS A 285 -14.81 -9.89 -5.51
C HIS A 285 -14.72 -8.36 -5.59
N VAL A 286 -14.52 -7.66 -4.46
CA VAL A 286 -14.25 -6.21 -4.47
C VAL A 286 -12.97 -5.89 -5.24
N ILE A 287 -11.88 -6.64 -5.03
CA ILE A 287 -10.62 -6.46 -5.78
C ILE A 287 -10.84 -6.68 -7.29
N ARG A 288 -11.59 -7.73 -7.66
CA ARG A 288 -11.89 -8.03 -9.07
C ARG A 288 -12.70 -6.92 -9.72
N LEU A 289 -13.78 -6.46 -9.09
CA LEU A 289 -14.61 -5.38 -9.61
C LEU A 289 -13.84 -4.06 -9.71
N ALA A 290 -12.94 -3.79 -8.76
CA ALA A 290 -12.11 -2.60 -8.81
C ALA A 290 -11.19 -2.58 -10.05
N ARG A 291 -10.62 -3.74 -10.38
CA ARG A 291 -9.81 -3.92 -11.59
C ARG A 291 -10.66 -3.81 -12.86
N ASP A 292 -11.80 -4.51 -12.91
CA ASP A 292 -12.73 -4.45 -14.04
C ASP A 292 -13.22 -3.02 -14.31
N LEU A 293 -13.55 -2.26 -13.26
CA LEU A 293 -13.94 -0.86 -13.37
C LEU A 293 -12.81 -0.01 -13.97
N TYR A 294 -11.57 -0.23 -13.56
CA TYR A 294 -10.43 0.48 -14.16
C TYR A 294 -10.24 0.08 -15.63
N ASP A 295 -10.16 -1.21 -15.92
CA ASP A 295 -9.80 -1.70 -17.27
C ASP A 295 -10.89 -1.45 -18.31
N LYS A 296 -12.17 -1.51 -17.93
CA LYS A 296 -13.30 -1.46 -18.87
C LYS A 296 -14.05 -0.14 -18.90
N ILE A 297 -13.93 0.70 -17.85
CA ILE A 297 -14.79 1.90 -17.70
C ILE A 297 -13.99 3.18 -17.42
N SER A 298 -13.19 3.20 -16.36
CA SER A 298 -12.64 4.45 -15.79
C SER A 298 -11.18 4.74 -16.15
N GLY A 299 -10.42 3.71 -16.53
CA GLY A 299 -9.00 3.80 -16.86
C GLY A 299 -8.73 4.53 -18.17
N ASP A 300 -7.48 4.98 -18.33
CA ASP A 300 -7.08 5.85 -19.45
C ASP A 300 -7.32 5.24 -20.83
N TYR A 301 -7.23 3.92 -20.96
CA TYR A 301 -7.55 3.21 -22.20
C TYR A 301 -9.06 3.14 -22.44
N ALA A 302 -9.84 2.71 -21.44
CA ALA A 302 -11.29 2.58 -21.53
C ALA A 302 -11.96 3.89 -21.93
N ARG A 303 -11.53 5.02 -21.35
CA ARG A 303 -12.10 6.35 -21.67
C ARG A 303 -11.85 6.84 -23.09
N ARG A 304 -10.93 6.21 -23.83
CA ARG A 304 -10.69 6.52 -25.26
C ARG A 304 -11.65 5.79 -26.19
N HIS A 305 -12.48 4.90 -25.65
CA HIS A 305 -13.43 4.09 -26.39
C HIS A 305 -14.86 4.41 -25.92
N PRO A 306 -15.88 4.13 -26.73
CA PRO A 306 -17.27 4.20 -26.29
C PRO A 306 -17.49 3.34 -25.05
N LEU A 307 -18.33 3.82 -24.13
CA LEU A 307 -18.66 3.10 -22.90
C LEU A 307 -19.28 1.75 -23.23
N SER A 308 -18.71 0.67 -22.71
CA SER A 308 -19.23 -0.68 -22.87
C SER A 308 -20.42 -0.90 -21.95
N GLU A 309 -21.64 -0.72 -22.45
CA GLU A 309 -22.90 -1.03 -21.77
C GLU A 309 -22.92 -2.41 -21.08
N PRO A 310 -22.50 -3.53 -21.72
CA PRO A 310 -22.51 -4.83 -21.04
C PRO A 310 -21.54 -4.88 -19.85
N ALA A 311 -20.43 -4.14 -19.91
CA ALA A 311 -19.49 -4.06 -18.78
C ALA A 311 -20.09 -3.26 -17.62
N LEU A 312 -20.82 -2.17 -17.92
CA LEU A 312 -21.53 -1.38 -16.91
C LEU A 312 -22.63 -2.19 -16.23
N VAL A 313 -23.45 -2.91 -17.00
CA VAL A 313 -24.51 -3.78 -16.46
C VAL A 313 -23.90 -4.86 -15.56
N SER A 314 -22.86 -5.55 -16.02
CA SER A 314 -22.17 -6.58 -15.23
C SER A 314 -21.60 -6.04 -13.91
N LEU A 315 -21.01 -4.83 -13.93
CA LEU A 315 -20.52 -4.17 -12.73
C LEU A 315 -21.66 -3.85 -11.75
N LEU A 316 -22.75 -3.25 -12.22
CA LEU A 316 -23.92 -2.89 -11.40
C LEU A 316 -24.59 -4.13 -10.79
N SER A 317 -24.73 -5.21 -11.55
CA SER A 317 -25.24 -6.49 -11.05
C SER A 317 -24.34 -7.05 -9.93
N SER A 318 -23.02 -7.03 -10.12
CA SER A 318 -22.07 -7.52 -9.12
C SER A 318 -22.07 -6.65 -7.85
N LEU A 319 -22.19 -5.33 -7.99
CA LEU A 319 -22.34 -4.42 -6.85
C LEU A 319 -23.63 -4.66 -6.08
N SER A 320 -24.74 -4.93 -6.78
CA SER A 320 -26.03 -5.25 -6.16
C SER A 320 -25.96 -6.55 -5.35
N LEU A 321 -25.23 -7.56 -5.84
CA LEU A 321 -24.97 -8.80 -5.11
C LEU A 321 -24.10 -8.57 -3.87
N LEU A 322 -23.01 -7.80 -4.00
CA LEU A 322 -22.17 -7.43 -2.86
C LEU A 322 -22.97 -6.66 -1.79
N GLN A 323 -23.83 -5.74 -2.20
CA GLN A 323 -24.72 -5.00 -1.31
C GLN A 323 -25.69 -5.96 -0.60
N SER A 324 -26.26 -6.94 -1.31
CA SER A 324 -27.16 -7.94 -0.72
C SER A 324 -26.44 -8.81 0.32
N ILE A 325 -25.20 -9.21 0.03
CA ILE A 325 -24.35 -9.96 0.97
C ILE A 325 -24.04 -9.13 2.22
N LEU A 326 -23.66 -7.86 2.04
CA LEU A 326 -23.40 -6.95 3.15
C LEU A 326 -24.65 -6.73 4.01
N ALA A 327 -25.80 -6.50 3.37
CA ALA A 327 -27.08 -6.34 4.04
C ALA A 327 -27.39 -7.57 4.89
N LEU A 328 -27.30 -8.77 4.31
CA LEU A 328 -27.53 -10.03 5.02
C LEU A 328 -26.66 -10.17 6.27
N ILE A 329 -25.37 -9.81 6.18
CA ILE A 329 -24.43 -9.86 7.32
C ILE A 329 -24.79 -8.83 8.40
N LEU A 330 -25.21 -7.62 8.01
CA LEU A 330 -25.49 -6.50 8.92
C LEU A 330 -26.88 -6.56 9.55
N THR A 331 -27.89 -7.04 8.82
CA THR A 331 -29.28 -7.14 9.30
C THR A 331 -29.52 -8.41 10.12
N HIS A 332 -28.61 -9.37 10.09
CA HIS A 332 -28.71 -10.55 10.93
C HIS A 332 -28.72 -10.11 12.40
N PRO A 333 -29.71 -10.54 13.21
CA PRO A 333 -29.87 -10.08 14.58
C PRO A 333 -28.55 -10.29 15.34
N ARG A 334 -27.97 -9.18 15.80
CA ARG A 334 -26.84 -9.24 16.73
C ARG A 334 -27.38 -9.93 17.98
N PRO A 335 -26.90 -11.13 18.37
CA PRO A 335 -27.13 -11.55 19.74
C PRO A 335 -26.61 -10.42 20.62
N ARG A 336 -27.42 -9.96 21.58
CA ARG A 336 -27.01 -8.94 22.56
C ARG A 336 -25.62 -9.33 23.06
N LEU A 337 -24.59 -8.65 22.56
CA LEU A 337 -23.22 -8.87 22.99
C LEU A 337 -23.21 -8.38 24.42
N ILE A 338 -23.36 -9.31 25.36
CA ILE A 338 -22.94 -9.12 26.73
C ILE A 338 -21.44 -8.86 26.62
N LEU A 339 -21.07 -7.58 26.58
CA LEU A 339 -19.73 -7.07 26.79
C LEU A 339 -19.32 -7.40 28.24
N ARG A 340 -19.16 -8.68 28.55
CA ARG A 340 -18.40 -9.09 29.73
C ARG A 340 -16.94 -9.06 29.32
N ARG A 341 -16.29 -7.99 29.78
CA ARG A 341 -14.85 -7.79 29.99
C ARG A 341 -13.97 -8.92 29.45
N TRP A 342 -13.24 -8.62 28.39
CA TRP A 342 -11.89 -9.12 28.18
C TRP A 342 -10.92 -8.00 28.52
#